data_AF-A0A937UTB2-F1
#
_entry.id   AF-A0A937UTB2-F1
#
_cell.length_a   1.000
_cell.length_b   1.000
_cell.length_c   1.000
_cell.angle_alpha   90.00
_cell.angle_beta   90.00
_cell.angle_gamma   90.00
#
_symmetry.space_group_name_H-M   'P 1'
#
loop_
_entity.id
_entity.type
_entity.pdbx_description
1 polymer ?
#
loop_
_entity_poly.entity_id
_entity_poly.type
_entity_poly.pdbx_seq_one_letter_code
_entity_poly.pdbx_strand_id
1 'polypeptide(L)'
;MVSSRIDNADGKVGILGAALAILGGTVVTKHGEVEAVFRDPGVRGIAALVFAAAGMVALCVAGVGLYSALKPRTPYHGRNRFSFSYLAVTSLDEVVTAATPNDIRREAWDQAKTLAGIALAKYRGFLLALRAGAAAALLFAVFTITLPS
;
A
#
# COMPACT_ATOMS: atom_id res chain seq x y z
N MET A 1 -2.63 -27.21 10.77
CA MET A 1 -1.96 -25.94 11.17
C MET A 1 -1.65 -25.14 9.91
N VAL A 2 -2.63 -24.39 9.41
CA VAL A 2 -2.47 -23.50 8.25
C VAL A 2 -2.92 -22.11 8.70
N SER A 3 -2.18 -21.07 8.29
CA SER A 3 -2.50 -19.64 8.43
C SER A 3 -2.06 -18.93 9.72
N SER A 4 -0.74 -18.74 9.92
CA SER A 4 -0.24 -17.55 10.63
C SER A 4 0.44 -16.54 9.70
N ARG A 5 0.72 -16.94 8.44
CA ARG A 5 1.40 -16.08 7.44
C ARG A 5 0.44 -15.23 6.61
N ILE A 6 -0.81 -15.64 6.45
CA ILE A 6 -1.79 -14.95 5.58
C ILE A 6 -2.51 -13.84 6.36
N ASP A 7 -2.81 -14.05 7.64
CA ASP A 7 -3.51 -13.08 8.50
C ASP A 7 -2.74 -11.77 8.76
N ASN A 8 -1.43 -11.74 8.45
CA ASN A 8 -0.57 -10.60 8.75
C ASN A 8 -0.28 -9.71 7.53
N ALA A 9 -0.88 -9.98 6.37
CA ALA A 9 -0.69 -9.13 5.18
C ALA A 9 -1.39 -7.78 5.34
N ASP A 10 -2.67 -7.78 5.72
CA ASP A 10 -3.44 -6.56 5.95
C ASP A 10 -2.91 -5.80 7.19
N GLY A 11 -2.44 -6.53 8.22
CA GLY A 11 -1.76 -5.96 9.38
C GLY A 11 -0.48 -5.20 9.01
N LYS A 12 0.39 -5.77 8.16
CA LYS A 12 1.62 -5.08 7.69
C LYS A 12 1.32 -3.81 6.90
N VAL A 13 0.27 -3.83 6.08
CA VAL A 13 -0.16 -2.65 5.32
C VAL A 13 -0.70 -1.57 6.27
N GLY A 14 -1.48 -1.96 7.28
CA GLY A 14 -1.96 -1.05 8.32
C GLY A 14 -0.83 -0.42 9.14
N ILE A 15 0.15 -1.21 9.57
CA ILE A 15 1.35 -0.73 10.30
C ILE A 15 2.14 0.25 9.43
N LEU A 16 2.34 -0.06 8.15
CA LEU A 16 3.03 0.85 7.23
C LEU A 16 2.25 2.17 7.06
N GLY A 17 0.92 2.10 6.93
CA GLY A 17 0.07 3.28 6.86
C GLY A 17 0.20 4.17 8.10
N ALA A 18 0.17 3.56 9.29
CA ALA A 18 0.38 4.29 10.55
C ALA A 18 1.77 4.93 10.63
N ALA A 19 2.82 4.22 10.22
CA ALA A 19 4.18 4.75 10.20
C ALA A 19 4.32 5.96 9.25
N LEU A 20 3.72 5.90 8.05
CA LEU A 20 3.73 7.02 7.10
C LEU A 20 2.95 8.23 7.64
N ALA A 21 1.83 8.01 8.35
CA ALA A 21 1.07 9.08 8.98
C ALA A 21 1.88 9.78 10.09
N ILE A 22 2.59 9.01 10.92
CA ILE A 22 3.50 9.55 11.95
C ILE A 22 4.61 10.39 11.29
N LEU A 23 5.26 9.86 10.25
CA LEU A 23 6.31 10.58 9.51
C LEU A 23 5.78 11.91 8.97
N GLY A 24 4.62 11.92 8.32
CA GLY A 24 4.00 13.16 7.85
C GLY A 24 3.71 14.15 8.99
N GLY A 25 3.20 13.66 10.11
CA GLY A 25 2.93 14.49 11.30
C GLY A 25 4.18 15.14 11.87
N THR A 26 5.31 14.43 11.93
CA THR A 26 6.57 14.99 12.44
C THR A 26 7.14 16.15 11.61
N VAL A 27 6.84 16.20 10.31
CA VAL A 27 7.26 17.33 9.46
C VAL A 27 6.39 18.56 9.74
N VAL A 28 5.10 18.36 9.96
CA VAL A 28 4.15 19.45 10.26
C VAL A 28 4.49 20.14 11.59
N THR A 29 4.94 19.39 12.60
CA THR A 29 5.34 19.99 13.87
C THR A 29 6.56 20.91 13.76
N LYS A 30 7.38 20.76 12.71
CA LYS A 30 8.57 21.56 12.43
C LYS A 30 8.31 22.83 11.59
N HIS A 31 7.05 23.18 11.34
CA HIS A 31 6.69 24.31 10.46
C HIS A 31 7.35 25.65 10.84
N GLY A 32 7.45 25.98 12.14
CA GLY A 32 8.04 27.25 12.59
C GLY A 32 9.55 27.33 12.33
N GLU A 33 10.27 26.21 12.50
CA GLU A 33 11.71 26.13 12.22
C GLU A 33 11.97 26.21 10.70
N VAL A 34 11.08 25.62 9.89
CA VAL A 34 11.12 25.76 8.42
C VAL A 34 10.88 27.21 7.99
N GLU A 35 9.90 27.89 8.60
CA GLU A 35 9.62 29.29 8.31
C GLU A 35 10.81 30.20 8.65
N ALA A 36 11.52 29.91 9.74
CA ALA A 36 12.75 30.63 10.10
C ALA A 36 13.85 30.48 9.03
N VAL A 37 14.03 29.28 8.49
CA VAL A 37 14.99 29.02 7.40
C VAL A 37 14.63 29.77 6.11
N PHE A 38 13.34 29.94 5.82
CA PHE A 38 12.90 30.74 4.67
C PHE A 38 13.19 32.23 4.83
N ARG A 39 13.23 32.74 6.07
CA ARG A 39 13.53 34.15 6.36
C ARG A 39 15.03 34.47 6.31
N ASP A 40 15.87 33.53 6.74
CA ASP A 40 17.34 33.67 6.67
C ASP A 40 18.01 32.39 6.11
N PRO A 41 18.08 32.26 4.78
CA PRO A 41 18.55 31.05 4.14
C PRO A 41 20.09 30.97 4.14
N GLY A 42 20.66 30.37 5.18
CA GLY A 42 22.04 29.86 5.16
C GLY A 42 22.18 28.61 4.28
N VAL A 43 23.41 28.28 3.84
CA VAL A 43 23.71 27.07 3.02
C VAL A 43 23.15 25.79 3.66
N ARG A 44 23.28 25.68 4.98
CA ARG A 44 22.74 24.55 5.76
C ARG A 44 21.20 24.52 5.74
N GLY A 45 20.56 25.69 5.79
CA GLY A 45 19.11 25.82 5.68
C GLY A 45 18.59 25.43 4.30
N ILE A 46 19.26 25.87 3.23
CA ILE A 46 18.94 25.46 1.86
C ILE A 46 19.05 23.93 1.71
N ALA A 47 20.14 23.32 2.22
CA ALA A 47 20.30 21.87 2.20
C ALA A 47 19.14 21.16 2.95
N ALA A 48 18.75 21.67 4.11
CA ALA A 48 17.62 21.13 4.87
C ALA A 48 16.32 21.20 4.08
N LEU A 49 16.02 22.32 3.42
CA LEU A 49 14.83 22.45 2.57
C LEU A 49 14.82 21.46 1.40
N VAL A 50 15.98 21.21 0.78
CA VAL A 50 16.10 20.21 -0.29
C VAL A 50 15.79 18.80 0.24
N PHE A 51 16.33 18.43 1.40
CA PHE A 51 16.02 17.13 2.03
C PHE A 51 14.55 17.02 2.44
N ALA A 52 13.95 18.10 2.96
CA ALA A 52 12.53 18.14 3.28
C ALA A 52 11.66 17.94 2.03
N ALA A 53 11.95 18.67 0.96
CA ALA A 53 11.22 18.55 -0.30
C ALA A 53 11.35 17.14 -0.91
N ALA A 54 12.57 16.59 -0.94
CA ALA A 54 12.81 15.23 -1.39
C ALA A 54 12.08 14.19 -0.52
N GLY A 55 12.08 14.38 0.81
CA GLY A 55 11.37 13.53 1.76
C GLY A 55 9.86 13.56 1.54
N MET A 56 9.29 14.74 1.29
CA MET A 56 7.86 14.89 0.95
C MET A 56 7.50 14.20 -0.36
N VAL A 57 8.33 14.31 -1.39
CA VAL A 57 8.13 13.57 -2.65
C VAL A 57 8.16 12.06 -2.41
N ALA A 58 9.13 11.56 -1.65
CA ALA A 58 9.22 10.15 -1.29
C ALA A 58 8.00 9.69 -0.47
N LEU A 59 7.51 10.51 0.45
CA LEU A 59 6.30 10.25 1.24
C LEU A 59 5.06 10.15 0.35
N CYS A 60 4.91 11.05 -0.63
CA CYS A 60 3.84 10.98 -1.63
C CYS A 60 3.90 9.71 -2.47
N VAL A 61 5.09 9.33 -2.95
CA VAL A 61 5.29 8.06 -3.68
C VAL A 61 4.93 6.86 -2.79
N ALA A 62 5.26 6.93 -1.50
CA ALA A 62 4.87 5.89 -0.55
C ALA A 62 3.35 5.77 -0.40
N GLY A 63 2.66 6.91 -0.32
CA GLY A 63 1.20 6.99 -0.30
C GLY A 63 0.55 6.41 -1.57
N VAL A 64 1.10 6.71 -2.76
CA VAL A 64 0.64 6.12 -4.03
C VAL A 64 0.83 4.60 -4.04
N GLY A 65 1.97 4.11 -3.55
CA GLY A 65 2.22 2.67 -3.39
C GLY A 65 1.22 2.01 -2.45
N LEU A 66 0.92 2.66 -1.33
CA LEU A 66 -0.02 2.16 -0.32
C LEU A 66 -1.45 2.12 -0.87
N TYR A 67 -1.88 3.20 -1.51
CA TYR A 67 -3.17 3.25 -2.21
C TYR A 67 -3.26 2.15 -3.27
N SER A 68 -2.21 1.96 -4.06
CA SER A 68 -2.15 0.88 -5.06
C SER A 68 -2.24 -0.51 -4.42
N ALA A 69 -1.71 -0.72 -3.21
CA ALA A 69 -1.85 -1.97 -2.49
C ALA A 69 -3.29 -2.20 -1.99
N LEU A 70 -3.97 -1.14 -1.57
CA LEU A 70 -5.31 -1.18 -0.98
C LEU A 70 -6.46 -1.12 -2.00
N LYS A 71 -6.23 -0.54 -3.18
CA LYS A 71 -7.25 -0.34 -4.20
C LYS A 71 -7.98 -1.66 -4.51
N PRO A 72 -9.31 -1.73 -4.35
CA PRO A 72 -10.10 -2.89 -4.72
C PRO A 72 -9.87 -3.22 -6.20
N ARG A 73 -9.57 -4.50 -6.48
CA ARG A 73 -9.40 -5.02 -7.84
C ARG A 73 -10.44 -6.11 -8.03
N THR A 74 -11.49 -5.81 -8.76
CA THR A 74 -12.51 -6.76 -9.18
C THR A 74 -12.49 -6.85 -10.71
N PRO A 75 -11.54 -7.60 -11.31
CA PRO A 75 -11.45 -7.70 -12.76
C PRO A 75 -12.62 -8.49 -13.38
N TYR A 76 -13.35 -9.27 -12.59
CA TYR A 76 -14.38 -10.17 -13.10
C TYR A 76 -15.76 -9.50 -13.11
N HIS A 77 -16.31 -9.28 -14.31
CA HIS A 77 -17.67 -8.75 -14.53
C HIS A 77 -18.70 -9.85 -14.83
N GLY A 78 -18.31 -11.13 -14.71
CA GLY A 78 -19.19 -12.28 -14.90
C GLY A 78 -19.75 -12.83 -13.60
N ARG A 79 -20.69 -13.79 -13.71
CA ARG A 79 -21.19 -14.59 -12.59
C ARG A 79 -20.06 -15.55 -12.16
N ASN A 80 -19.50 -15.37 -10.96
CA ASN A 80 -18.45 -16.24 -10.42
C ASN A 80 -19.11 -17.32 -9.54
N ARG A 81 -19.05 -18.59 -9.94
CA ARG A 81 -19.72 -19.66 -9.19
C ARG A 81 -19.10 -20.00 -7.83
N PHE A 82 -17.86 -19.59 -7.62
CA PHE A 82 -17.11 -19.78 -6.38
C PHE A 82 -17.08 -18.50 -5.51
N SER A 83 -17.76 -17.43 -5.90
CA SER A 83 -17.86 -16.23 -5.05
C SER A 83 -18.87 -16.46 -3.92
N PHE A 84 -18.58 -15.86 -2.76
CA PHE A 84 -19.47 -15.90 -1.60
C PHE A 84 -20.88 -15.42 -1.96
N SER A 85 -20.98 -14.33 -2.73
CA SER A 85 -22.26 -13.76 -3.17
C SER A 85 -23.09 -14.73 -4.02
N TYR A 86 -22.45 -15.57 -4.84
CA TYR A 86 -23.16 -16.55 -5.66
C TYR A 86 -23.58 -17.76 -4.81
N LEU A 87 -22.67 -18.30 -4.01
CA LEU A 87 -22.95 -19.45 -3.15
C LEU A 87 -24.01 -19.15 -2.07
N ALA A 88 -24.15 -17.89 -1.66
CA ALA A 88 -25.15 -17.47 -0.68
C ALA A 88 -26.60 -17.49 -1.22
N VAL A 89 -26.78 -17.40 -2.54
CA VAL A 89 -28.11 -17.29 -3.18
C VAL A 89 -28.44 -18.47 -4.10
N THR A 90 -27.48 -19.35 -4.38
CA THR A 90 -27.63 -20.50 -5.28
C THR A 90 -27.74 -21.81 -4.48
N SER A 91 -28.68 -22.67 -4.86
CA SER A 91 -28.87 -23.97 -4.21
C SER A 91 -27.73 -24.95 -4.52
N LEU A 92 -27.45 -25.90 -3.61
CA LEU A 92 -26.36 -26.87 -3.80
C LEU A 92 -26.53 -27.72 -5.06
N ASP A 93 -27.77 -28.14 -5.37
CA ASP A 93 -28.08 -28.92 -6.57
C ASP A 93 -27.79 -28.13 -7.85
N GLU A 94 -28.12 -26.84 -7.87
CA GLU A 94 -27.83 -25.95 -9.00
C GLU A 94 -26.31 -25.75 -9.18
N VAL A 95 -25.52 -25.71 -8.10
CA VAL A 95 -24.05 -25.64 -8.18
C VAL A 95 -23.45 -26.94 -8.74
N VAL A 96 -23.94 -28.10 -8.31
CA VAL A 96 -23.39 -29.42 -8.68
C VAL A 96 -23.79 -29.84 -10.10
N THR A 97 -24.99 -29.48 -10.55
CA THR A 97 -25.50 -29.90 -11.87
C THR A 97 -25.22 -28.93 -13.02
N ALA A 98 -24.84 -27.67 -12.74
CA ALA A 98 -24.71 -26.64 -13.76
C ALA A 98 -23.51 -26.76 -14.72
N ALA A 99 -22.55 -27.67 -14.50
CA ALA A 99 -21.40 -27.82 -15.40
C ALA A 99 -20.71 -29.19 -15.31
N THR A 100 -19.92 -29.53 -16.33
CA THR A 100 -19.11 -30.75 -16.31
C THR A 100 -17.92 -30.60 -15.33
N PRO A 101 -17.37 -31.71 -14.80
CA PRO A 101 -16.21 -31.66 -13.91
C PRO A 101 -14.98 -30.96 -14.52
N ASN A 102 -14.81 -31.03 -15.84
CA ASN A 102 -13.71 -30.37 -16.53
C ASN A 102 -13.89 -28.85 -16.62
N ASP A 103 -15.12 -28.38 -16.81
CA ASP A 103 -15.44 -26.95 -16.83
C ASP A 103 -15.22 -26.32 -15.46
N ILE A 104 -15.67 -27.01 -14.39
CA ILE A 104 -15.47 -26.59 -13.00
C ILE A 104 -13.97 -26.46 -12.69
N ARG A 105 -13.15 -27.43 -13.11
CA ARG A 105 -11.70 -27.41 -12.89
C ARG A 105 -11.03 -26.25 -13.63
N ARG A 106 -11.42 -26.01 -14.89
CA ARG A 106 -10.89 -24.90 -15.69
C ARG A 106 -11.25 -23.55 -15.06
N GLU A 107 -12.50 -23.37 -14.64
CA GLU A 107 -12.96 -22.14 -13.99
C GLU A 107 -12.24 -21.90 -12.65
N ALA A 108 -12.05 -22.95 -11.85
CA ALA A 108 -11.30 -22.85 -10.60
C ALA A 108 -9.84 -22.39 -10.81
N TRP A 109 -9.15 -22.94 -11.84
CA TRP A 109 -7.79 -22.52 -12.17
C TRP A 109 -7.70 -21.09 -12.70
N ASP A 110 -8.69 -20.66 -13.49
CA ASP A 110 -8.74 -19.28 -14.00
C ASP A 110 -8.92 -18.27 -12.86
N GLN A 111 -9.75 -18.62 -11.88
CA GLN A 111 -9.92 -17.81 -10.67
C GLN A 111 -8.68 -17.81 -9.79
N ALA A 112 -8.04 -18.96 -9.60
CA ALA A 112 -6.77 -19.03 -8.88
C ALA A 112 -5.70 -18.15 -9.53
N LYS A 113 -5.60 -18.17 -10.87
CA LYS A 113 -4.70 -17.31 -11.64
C LYS A 113 -5.05 -15.82 -11.48
N THR A 114 -6.34 -15.49 -11.51
CA THR A 114 -6.82 -14.11 -11.30
C THR A 114 -6.47 -13.60 -9.90
N LEU A 115 -6.73 -14.39 -8.86
CA LEU A 115 -6.40 -14.07 -7.48
C LEU A 115 -4.89 -13.93 -7.27
N ALA A 116 -4.08 -14.82 -7.88
CA ALA A 116 -2.63 -14.71 -7.85
C ALA A 116 -2.13 -13.41 -8.51
N GLY A 117 -2.74 -13.01 -9.64
CA GLY A 117 -2.44 -11.74 -10.30
C GLY A 117 -2.77 -10.52 -9.43
N ILE A 118 -3.92 -10.54 -8.75
CA ILE A 118 -4.31 -9.49 -7.80
C ILE A 118 -3.32 -9.43 -6.63
N ALA A 119 -2.99 -10.58 -6.04
CA ALA A 119 -2.05 -10.65 -4.92
C ALA A 119 -0.67 -10.11 -5.29
N LEU A 120 -0.16 -10.45 -6.47
CA LEU A 120 1.10 -9.92 -6.99
C LEU A 120 1.06 -8.40 -7.18
N ALA A 121 -0.04 -7.87 -7.73
CA ALA A 121 -0.21 -6.43 -7.90
C ALA A 121 -0.24 -5.69 -6.55
N LYS A 122 -0.95 -6.24 -5.55
CA LYS A 122 -0.95 -5.70 -4.17
C LYS A 122 0.44 -5.70 -3.57
N TYR A 123 1.18 -6.80 -3.71
CA TYR A 123 2.54 -6.95 -3.20
C TYR A 123 3.51 -5.92 -3.82
N ARG A 124 3.41 -5.67 -5.13
CA ARG A 124 4.21 -4.63 -5.80
C ARG A 124 3.91 -3.23 -5.27
N GLY A 125 2.64 -2.90 -5.05
CA GLY A 125 2.24 -1.64 -4.42
C GLY A 125 2.81 -1.50 -3.00
N PHE A 126 2.74 -2.57 -2.20
CA PHE A 126 3.32 -2.61 -0.86
C PHE A 126 4.84 -2.41 -0.86
N LEU A 127 5.58 -3.08 -1.75
CA LEU A 127 7.03 -2.90 -1.85
C LEU A 127 7.41 -1.48 -2.27
N LEU A 128 6.66 -0.86 -3.17
CA LEU A 128 6.85 0.54 -3.53
C LEU A 128 6.65 1.44 -2.31
N ALA A 129 5.55 1.24 -1.57
CA ALA A 129 5.24 1.99 -0.36
C ALA A 129 6.35 1.86 0.69
N LEU A 130 6.84 0.64 0.92
CA LEU A 130 7.87 0.35 1.91
C LEU A 130 9.20 1.03 1.55
N ARG A 131 9.65 0.91 0.29
CA ARG A 131 10.92 1.50 -0.17
C ARG A 131 10.88 3.02 -0.13
N ALA A 132 9.81 3.61 -0.64
CA ALA A 132 9.64 5.05 -0.65
C ALA A 132 9.46 5.62 0.77
N GLY A 133 8.74 4.90 1.63
CA GLY A 133 8.60 5.25 3.05
C GLY A 133 9.93 5.22 3.81
N ALA A 134 10.76 4.19 3.56
CA ALA A 134 12.11 4.13 4.14
C ALA A 134 13.00 5.29 3.65
N ALA A 135 12.95 5.62 2.35
CA ALA A 135 13.65 6.78 1.80
C ALA A 135 13.17 8.09 2.44
N ALA A 136 11.85 8.28 2.57
CA ALA A 136 11.27 9.45 3.23
C ALA A 136 11.75 9.57 4.69
N ALA A 137 11.76 8.48 5.45
CA ALA A 137 12.24 8.46 6.83
C ALA A 137 13.71 8.89 6.93
N LEU A 138 14.58 8.39 6.06
CA LEU A 138 15.99 8.79 6.01
C LEU A 138 16.16 10.27 5.65
N LEU A 139 15.42 10.74 4.65
CA LEU A 139 15.46 12.14 4.22
C LEU A 139 14.98 13.09 5.32
N PHE A 140 13.91 12.73 6.05
CA PHE A 140 13.43 13.51 7.17
C PHE A 140 14.38 13.46 8.38
N ALA A 141 15.06 12.34 8.62
CA ALA A 141 16.10 12.26 9.64
C ALA A 141 17.27 13.21 9.31
N VAL A 142 17.76 13.20 8.06
CA VAL A 142 18.80 14.13 7.62
C VAL A 142 18.32 15.57 7.71
N PHE A 143 17.12 15.88 7.24
CA PHE A 143 16.48 17.19 7.38
C PHE A 143 16.52 17.68 8.83
N THR A 144 16.09 16.84 9.78
CA THR A 144 16.04 17.19 11.21
C THR A 144 17.42 17.49 11.77
N ILE A 145 18.46 16.75 11.35
CA ILE A 145 19.85 17.00 11.76
C ILE A 145 20.40 18.27 11.12
N THR A 146 20.06 18.51 9.85
CA THR A 146 20.53 19.69 9.10
C THR A 146 19.83 20.96 9.50
N LEU A 147 18.66 20.88 10.14
CA LEU A 147 17.92 22.06 10.56
C LEU A 147 18.80 22.94 11.48
N PRO A 148 18.96 24.24 11.17
CA PRO A 148 19.60 25.15 12.11
C PRO A 148 18.68 25.35 13.33
N SER A 149 19.25 25.12 14.51
CA SER A 149 18.62 25.35 15.82
C SER A 149 18.63 26.82 16.20
#